data_AF-A0A0F8DWY4-F1
#
_entry.id   AF-A0A0F8DWY4-F1
#
_cell.length_a   1.000
_cell.length_b   1.000
_cell.length_c   1.000
_cell.angle_alpha   90.00
_cell.angle_beta   90.00
_cell.angle_gamma   90.00
#
_symmetry.space_group_name_H-M   'P 1'
#
loop_
_entity.id
_entity.type
_entity.pdbx_description
1 polymer ?
#
loop_
_entity_poly.entity_id
_entity_poly.type
_entity_poly.pdbx_seq_one_letter_code
_entity_poly.pdbx_strand_id
1 'polypeptide(L)'
;PILYIAKYPLDLALLGKKMLIPVIKINISYLKGRFLKKEEIKSAEDRVFEKIYLESGGNPGVALRIWELGIDYPRIKPEYIGQFSYDIELEYEESFVLSLILSYQSLKKTEIIEMIGSVLRTDEILFRLIAQELVSKDEAGSYRVRPEALGSVIAYLEKLRLVW
;
A
#
# COMPACT_ATOMS: atom_id res chain seq x y z
N PRO A 1 -24.50 -5.29 5.90
CA PRO A 1 -24.39 -3.95 5.26
C PRO A 1 -24.47 -2.82 6.29
N ILE A 2 -23.61 -1.78 6.15
CA ILE A 2 -23.53 -0.64 7.08
C ILE A 2 -24.81 0.21 7.04
N LEU A 3 -25.36 0.38 5.84
CA LEU A 3 -26.61 1.07 5.57
C LEU A 3 -27.64 0.11 4.98
N TYR A 4 -28.90 0.27 5.36
CA TYR A 4 -30.02 -0.42 4.75
C TYR A 4 -31.25 0.47 4.72
N ILE A 5 -32.12 0.28 3.73
CA ILE A 5 -33.33 1.06 3.56
C ILE A 5 -34.50 0.31 4.19
N ALA A 6 -35.14 0.91 5.19
CA ALA A 6 -36.35 0.38 5.81
C ALA A 6 -37.55 1.22 5.40
N LYS A 7 -38.64 0.58 4.95
CA LYS A 7 -39.90 1.26 4.60
C LYS A 7 -40.76 1.38 5.85
N TYR A 8 -41.08 2.62 6.26
CA TYR A 8 -42.00 2.86 7.37
C TYR A 8 -43.33 3.41 6.84
N PRO A 9 -44.48 2.87 7.29
CA PRO A 9 -45.77 3.45 6.99
C PRO A 9 -45.95 4.72 7.82
N LEU A 10 -46.10 5.87 7.16
CA LEU A 10 -46.48 7.12 7.80
C LEU A 10 -47.92 7.47 7.37
N ASP A 11 -48.80 7.60 8.38
CA ASP A 11 -50.15 8.10 8.20
C ASP A 11 -50.09 9.63 8.21
N LEU A 12 -50.12 10.23 7.02
CA LEU A 12 -50.26 11.68 6.88
C LEU A 12 -51.74 12.02 6.92
N ALA A 13 -52.23 12.39 8.11
CA ALA A 13 -53.63 12.71 8.38
C ALA A 13 -54.24 13.79 7.46
N LEU A 14 -53.40 14.60 6.81
CA LEU A 14 -53.79 15.64 5.85
C LEU A 14 -54.21 15.12 4.45
N LEU A 15 -53.86 13.88 4.08
CA LEU A 15 -54.13 13.34 2.72
C LEU A 15 -54.94 12.04 2.69
N GLY A 16 -55.32 11.49 3.86
CA GLY A 16 -56.15 10.27 3.96
C GLY A 16 -55.53 9.02 3.32
N LYS A 17 -54.23 9.02 3.00
CA LYS A 17 -53.52 7.91 2.35
C LYS A 17 -52.26 7.54 3.12
N LYS A 18 -52.08 6.22 3.31
CA LYS A 18 -50.86 5.62 3.87
C LYS A 18 -49.76 5.60 2.81
N MET A 19 -48.64 6.28 3.07
CA MET A 19 -47.46 6.22 2.22
C MET A 19 -46.30 5.53 2.94
N LEU A 20 -45.59 4.66 2.21
CA LEU A 20 -44.40 3.96 2.68
C LEU A 20 -43.17 4.78 2.31
N ILE A 21 -42.58 5.48 3.28
CA ILE A 21 -41.38 6.28 3.04
C ILE A 21 -40.14 5.40 3.28
N PRO A 22 -39.22 5.29 2.29
CA PRO A 22 -37.95 4.62 2.50
C PRO A 22 -37.03 5.49 3.37
N VAL A 23 -36.66 5.00 4.54
CA VAL A 23 -35.72 5.66 5.46
C VAL A 23 -34.41 4.89 5.48
N ILE A 24 -33.30 5.60 5.28
CA ILE A 24 -31.96 5.04 5.40
C ILE A 24 -31.66 4.81 6.89
N LYS A 25 -31.44 3.56 7.29
CA LYS A 25 -31.04 3.19 8.65
C LYS A 25 -29.60 2.68 8.66
N ILE A 26 -28.90 3.08 9.72
CA ILE A 26 -27.54 2.66 10.04
C ILE A 26 -27.63 1.41 10.93
N ASN A 27 -26.91 0.35 10.59
CA ASN A 27 -26.85 -0.86 11.41
C ASN A 27 -25.89 -0.66 12.60
N ILE A 28 -26.44 -0.15 13.71
CA ILE A 28 -25.67 0.16 14.94
C ILE A 28 -25.01 -1.08 15.53
N SER A 29 -25.63 -2.27 15.41
CA SER A 29 -25.06 -3.53 15.90
C SER A 29 -23.84 -3.97 15.08
N TYR A 30 -23.89 -3.78 13.76
CA TYR A 30 -22.76 -4.01 12.85
C TYR A 30 -21.61 -3.03 13.13
N LEU A 31 -21.93 -1.76 13.40
CA LEU A 31 -20.91 -0.77 13.80
C LEU A 31 -20.29 -1.11 15.15
N LYS A 32 -21.09 -1.52 16.15
CA LYS A 32 -20.58 -1.93 17.47
C LYS A 32 -19.59 -3.10 17.36
N GLY A 33 -19.87 -4.12 16.55
CA GLY A 33 -18.94 -5.24 16.35
C GLY A 33 -17.61 -4.85 15.69
N ARG A 34 -17.58 -3.74 14.94
CA ARG A 34 -16.35 -3.24 14.27
C ARG A 34 -15.57 -2.24 15.13
N PHE A 35 -16.26 -1.45 15.94
CA PHE A 35 -15.68 -0.38 16.77
C PHE A 35 -15.36 -0.83 18.20
N LEU A 36 -16.06 -1.85 18.75
CA LEU A 36 -15.70 -2.50 20.02
C LEU A 36 -14.69 -3.63 19.78
N LYS A 37 -13.53 -3.32 19.21
CA LYS A 37 -12.35 -4.15 19.52
C LYS A 37 -11.99 -3.79 20.96
N LYS A 38 -12.36 -4.67 21.89
CA LYS A 38 -11.91 -4.67 23.28
C LYS A 38 -10.41 -4.35 23.27
N GLU A 39 -9.97 -3.32 23.99
CA GLU A 39 -8.55 -3.06 24.21
C GLU A 39 -7.98 -4.25 24.99
N GLU A 40 -7.63 -5.31 24.26
CA GLU A 40 -6.79 -6.37 24.79
C GLU A 40 -5.44 -5.72 25.12
N ILE A 41 -4.87 -6.11 26.27
CA ILE A 41 -3.51 -5.73 26.64
C ILE A 41 -2.59 -6.38 25.60
N LYS A 42 -2.35 -5.67 24.49
CA LYS A 42 -1.50 -6.15 23.40
C LYS A 42 -0.09 -6.31 23.93
N SER A 43 0.43 -7.54 23.84
CA SER A 43 1.83 -7.81 24.14
C SER A 43 2.74 -7.00 23.21
N ALA A 44 4.02 -6.87 23.55
CA ALA A 44 4.98 -6.21 22.67
C ALA A 44 5.05 -6.91 21.29
N GLU A 45 4.88 -8.24 21.28
CA GLU A 45 4.82 -9.07 20.08
C GLU A 45 3.58 -8.74 19.22
N ASP A 46 2.40 -8.63 19.82
CA ASP A 46 1.17 -8.26 19.10
C ASP A 46 1.30 -6.89 18.41
N ARG A 47 1.96 -5.94 19.08
CA ARG A 47 2.22 -4.60 18.51
C ARG A 47 3.17 -4.65 17.33
N VAL A 48 4.19 -5.51 17.39
CA VAL A 48 5.13 -5.75 16.30
C VAL A 48 4.40 -6.32 15.08
N PHE A 49 3.62 -7.39 15.27
CA PHE A 49 2.90 -8.02 14.17
C PHE A 49 1.82 -7.12 13.59
N GLU A 50 1.10 -6.35 14.42
CA GLU A 50 0.14 -5.37 13.95
C GLU A 50 0.82 -4.30 13.10
N LYS A 51 1.98 -3.80 13.51
CA LYS A 51 2.74 -2.81 12.73
C LYS A 51 3.19 -3.38 11.38
N ILE A 52 3.74 -4.61 11.36
CA ILE A 52 4.11 -5.30 10.12
C ILE A 52 2.89 -5.50 9.20
N TYR A 53 1.75 -5.89 9.77
CA TYR A 53 0.52 -6.07 9.01
C TYR A 53 0.05 -4.77 8.35
N LEU A 54 0.11 -3.65 9.08
CA LEU A 54 -0.27 -2.33 8.57
C LEU A 54 0.67 -1.87 7.44
N GLU A 55 1.98 -1.94 7.66
CA GLU A 55 2.98 -1.49 6.68
C GLU A 55 3.03 -2.39 5.43
N SER A 56 2.80 -3.68 5.59
CA SER A 56 2.79 -4.63 4.45
C SER A 56 1.51 -4.58 3.61
N GLY A 57 0.44 -3.93 4.09
CA GLY A 57 -0.87 -3.95 3.42
C GLY A 57 -1.44 -5.36 3.23
N GLY A 58 -0.99 -6.34 4.02
CA GLY A 58 -1.35 -7.76 3.87
C GLY A 58 -0.54 -8.54 2.83
N ASN A 59 0.50 -7.96 2.21
CA ASN A 59 1.41 -8.67 1.32
C ASN A 59 2.44 -9.48 2.13
N PRO A 60 2.45 -10.82 2.04
CA PRO A 60 3.34 -11.65 2.86
C PRO A 60 4.83 -11.48 2.52
N GLY A 61 5.16 -11.17 1.26
CA GLY A 61 6.55 -10.92 0.86
C GLY A 61 7.09 -9.61 1.43
N VAL A 62 6.26 -8.57 1.44
CA VAL A 62 6.58 -7.29 2.09
C VAL A 62 6.67 -7.48 3.61
N ALA A 63 5.74 -8.21 4.21
CA ALA A 63 5.75 -8.49 5.64
C ALA A 63 7.04 -9.22 6.08
N LEU A 64 7.46 -10.24 5.33
CA LEU A 64 8.71 -10.96 5.57
C LEU A 64 9.91 -10.02 5.45
N ARG A 65 9.95 -9.17 4.42
CA ARG A 65 11.04 -8.22 4.23
C ARG A 65 11.15 -7.22 5.38
N ILE A 66 10.02 -6.67 5.82
CA ILE A 66 9.97 -5.75 6.97
C ILE A 66 10.45 -6.45 8.24
N TRP A 67 10.04 -7.71 8.45
CA TRP A 67 10.52 -8.52 9.57
C TRP A 67 12.04 -8.69 9.55
N GLU A 68 12.61 -9.04 8.39
CA GLU A 68 14.06 -9.20 8.21
C GLU A 68 14.82 -7.90 8.50
N LEU A 69 14.30 -6.76 8.07
CA LEU A 69 14.90 -5.43 8.33
C LEU A 69 14.82 -5.03 9.80
N GLY A 70 13.75 -5.43 10.50
CA GLY A 70 13.53 -5.10 11.91
C GLY A 70 14.29 -5.98 12.90
N ILE A 71 14.87 -7.09 12.45
CA ILE A 71 15.52 -8.07 13.33
C ILE A 71 16.91 -7.59 13.74
N ASP A 72 17.14 -7.53 15.05
CA ASP A 72 18.43 -7.30 15.70
C ASP A 72 18.70 -8.50 16.61
N TYR A 73 19.09 -9.62 15.97
CA TYR A 73 19.05 -10.94 16.59
C TYR A 73 19.73 -10.95 17.97
N PRO A 74 19.07 -11.48 19.02
CA PRO A 74 17.83 -12.27 19.01
C PRO A 74 16.55 -11.45 19.28
N ARG A 75 16.58 -10.13 19.10
CA ARG A 75 15.48 -9.22 19.46
C ARG A 75 14.91 -8.54 18.22
N ILE A 76 13.65 -8.12 18.32
CA ILE A 76 13.04 -7.20 17.36
C ILE A 76 12.65 -5.96 18.14
N LYS A 77 13.10 -4.78 17.68
CA LYS A 77 12.66 -3.52 18.27
C LYS A 77 11.55 -2.94 17.40
N PRO A 78 10.39 -2.57 17.97
CA PRO A 78 9.30 -1.95 17.21
C PRO A 78 9.71 -0.66 16.48
N GLU A 79 10.77 -0.01 16.96
CA GLU A 79 11.38 1.20 16.37
C GLU A 79 12.01 0.93 15.00
N TYR A 80 12.54 -0.29 14.76
CA TYR A 80 13.18 -0.66 13.49
C TYR A 80 12.19 -1.13 12.42
N ILE A 81 10.97 -1.45 12.81
CA ILE A 81 9.86 -1.63 11.86
C ILE A 81 9.49 -0.20 11.43
N GLY A 82 10.13 0.29 10.37
CA GLY A 82 9.98 1.66 9.88
C GLY A 82 8.56 1.99 9.42
N GLN A 83 8.29 3.28 9.23
CA GLN A 83 7.19 3.72 8.38
C GLN A 83 7.74 3.78 6.96
N PHE A 84 7.33 2.84 6.09
CA PHE A 84 7.88 2.74 4.74
C PHE A 84 7.10 3.63 3.76
N SER A 85 7.04 4.92 4.10
CA SER A 85 6.47 5.96 3.25
C SER A 85 7.60 6.70 2.57
N TYR A 86 7.75 6.47 1.27
CA TYR A 86 8.77 7.14 0.47
C TYR A 86 8.18 8.38 -0.17
N ASP A 87 8.86 9.52 -0.02
CA ASP A 87 8.55 10.73 -0.77
C ASP A 87 9.21 10.64 -2.13
N ILE A 88 8.40 10.34 -3.16
CA ILE A 88 8.88 10.02 -4.50
C ILE A 88 8.81 11.28 -5.36
N GLU A 89 9.97 11.82 -5.69
CA GLU A 89 10.14 12.94 -6.63
C GLU A 89 10.95 12.46 -7.82
N LEU A 90 10.25 12.10 -8.91
CA LEU A 90 10.88 11.61 -10.14
C LEU A 90 10.39 12.39 -11.36
N GLU A 91 11.29 12.57 -12.31
CA GLU A 91 10.96 13.06 -13.64
C GLU A 91 10.17 12.01 -14.43
N TYR A 92 9.57 12.40 -15.56
CA TYR A 92 8.74 11.49 -16.36
C TYR A 92 9.50 10.26 -16.86
N GLU A 93 10.73 10.45 -17.38
CA GLU A 93 11.56 9.35 -17.86
C GLU A 93 11.92 8.39 -16.72
N GLU A 94 12.27 8.91 -15.54
CA GLU A 94 12.56 8.11 -14.34
C GLU A 94 11.34 7.31 -13.88
N SER A 95 10.17 7.95 -13.87
CA SER A 95 8.90 7.32 -13.53
C SER A 95 8.55 6.20 -14.52
N PHE A 96 8.85 6.41 -15.81
CA PHE A 96 8.69 5.39 -16.84
C PHE A 96 9.63 4.21 -16.61
N VAL A 97 10.92 4.42 -16.31
CA VAL A 97 11.86 3.33 -15.97
C VAL A 97 11.40 2.55 -14.74
N LEU A 98 10.95 3.26 -13.70
CA LEU A 98 10.41 2.62 -12.49
C LEU A 98 9.20 1.74 -12.82
N SER A 99 8.31 2.20 -13.71
CA SER A 99 7.16 1.42 -14.17
C SER A 99 7.57 0.15 -14.94
N LEU A 100 8.64 0.21 -15.74
CA LEU A 100 9.21 -0.95 -16.42
C LEU A 100 9.78 -1.96 -15.42
N ILE A 101 10.59 -1.49 -14.46
CA ILE A 101 11.18 -2.36 -13.42
C ILE A 101 10.08 -3.03 -12.61
N LEU A 102 9.03 -2.30 -12.24
CA LEU A 102 7.87 -2.87 -11.54
C LEU A 102 7.15 -3.93 -12.38
N SER A 103 6.86 -3.62 -13.64
CA SER A 103 6.07 -4.47 -14.53
C SER A 103 6.78 -5.79 -14.87
N TYR A 104 8.09 -5.72 -15.12
CA TYR A 104 8.91 -6.90 -15.42
C TYR A 104 9.43 -7.62 -14.18
N GLN A 105 9.19 -7.07 -12.98
CA GLN A 105 9.64 -7.55 -11.65
C GLN A 105 11.17 -7.56 -11.45
N SER A 106 11.95 -7.66 -12.52
CA SER A 106 13.40 -7.69 -12.53
C SER A 106 13.92 -7.34 -13.92
N LEU A 107 14.76 -6.32 -14.04
CA LEU A 107 15.38 -5.94 -15.31
C LEU A 107 16.87 -5.69 -15.14
N LYS A 108 17.69 -6.17 -16.08
CA LYS A 108 19.10 -5.82 -16.18
C LYS A 108 19.26 -4.45 -16.82
N LYS A 109 20.36 -3.77 -16.48
CA LYS A 109 20.71 -2.48 -17.09
C LYS A 109 20.68 -2.53 -18.62
N THR A 110 21.16 -3.61 -19.24
CA THR A 110 21.18 -3.77 -20.70
C THR A 110 19.78 -3.79 -21.31
N GLU A 111 18.83 -4.47 -20.67
CA GLU A 111 17.43 -4.53 -21.12
C GLU A 111 16.77 -3.16 -21.02
N ILE A 112 17.06 -2.43 -19.92
CA ILE A 112 16.58 -1.05 -19.73
C ILE A 112 17.15 -0.12 -20.82
N ILE A 113 18.44 -0.25 -21.15
CA ILE A 113 19.08 0.50 -22.23
C ILE A 113 18.42 0.20 -23.57
N GLU A 114 18.11 -1.06 -23.87
CA GLU A 114 17.44 -1.45 -25.11
C GLU A 114 16.03 -0.84 -25.23
N MET A 115 15.32 -0.69 -24.11
CA MET A 115 13.98 -0.10 -24.08
C MET A 115 13.99 1.44 -24.21
N ILE A 116 14.98 2.12 -23.63
CA ILE A 116 15.02 3.60 -23.55
C ILE A 116 15.94 4.20 -24.63
N GLY A 117 16.88 3.43 -25.15
CA GLY A 117 17.80 3.83 -26.22
C GLY A 117 18.96 4.73 -25.78
N SER A 118 19.23 4.88 -24.47
CA SER A 118 20.30 5.76 -23.97
C SER A 118 21.04 5.20 -22.75
N VAL A 119 22.36 4.99 -22.88
CA VAL A 119 23.21 4.43 -21.82
C VAL A 119 23.43 5.41 -20.68
N LEU A 120 23.88 6.65 -20.99
CA LEU A 120 24.21 7.66 -19.97
C LEU A 120 22.98 8.03 -19.12
N ARG A 121 21.83 8.20 -19.75
CA ARG A 121 20.57 8.47 -19.03
C ARG A 121 20.16 7.30 -18.15
N THR A 122 20.36 6.06 -18.62
CA THR A 122 20.01 4.88 -17.81
C THR A 122 20.80 4.84 -16.50
N ASP A 123 22.09 5.18 -16.52
CA ASP A 123 22.91 5.22 -15.30
C ASP A 123 22.43 6.26 -14.31
N GLU A 124 22.12 7.48 -14.78
CA GLU A 124 21.62 8.57 -13.94
C GLU A 124 20.28 8.22 -13.31
N ILE A 125 19.36 7.66 -14.10
CA ILE A 125 18.03 7.25 -13.64
C ILE A 125 18.16 6.14 -12.58
N LEU A 126 18.93 5.08 -12.87
CA LEU A 126 19.12 3.97 -11.93
C LEU A 126 19.77 4.44 -10.62
N PHE A 127 20.73 5.37 -10.70
CA PHE A 127 21.33 5.98 -9.52
C PHE A 127 20.29 6.72 -8.68
N ARG A 128 19.43 7.55 -9.29
CA ARG A 128 18.35 8.26 -8.57
C ARG A 128 17.35 7.30 -7.92
N LEU A 129 16.93 6.26 -8.63
CA LEU A 129 16.00 5.26 -8.11
C LEU A 129 16.58 4.47 -6.91
N ILE A 130 17.88 4.19 -6.93
CA ILE A 130 18.58 3.56 -5.79
C ILE A 130 18.76 4.54 -4.64
N ALA A 131 19.13 5.79 -4.93
CA ALA A 131 19.36 6.82 -3.92
C ALA A 131 18.09 7.17 -3.13
N GLN A 132 16.93 7.13 -3.80
CA GLN A 132 15.61 7.27 -3.15
C GLN A 132 15.10 5.95 -2.53
N GLU A 133 15.92 4.89 -2.52
CA GLU A 133 15.58 3.60 -1.93
C GLU A 133 14.33 2.93 -2.53
N LEU A 134 14.02 3.22 -3.79
CA LEU A 134 12.85 2.63 -4.47
C LEU A 134 13.20 1.28 -5.11
N VAL A 135 14.45 1.16 -5.56
CA VAL A 135 14.96 0.01 -6.30
C VAL A 135 16.21 -0.52 -5.63
N SER A 136 16.37 -1.84 -5.63
CA SER A 136 17.59 -2.55 -5.24
C SER A 136 18.22 -3.25 -6.43
N LYS A 137 19.55 -3.33 -6.42
CA LYS A 137 20.32 -4.12 -7.37
C LYS A 137 20.67 -5.47 -6.74
N ASP A 138 20.35 -6.55 -7.44
CA ASP A 138 20.74 -7.91 -7.04
C ASP A 138 22.21 -8.22 -7.39
N GLU A 139 22.73 -9.34 -6.88
CA GLU A 139 24.09 -9.80 -7.16
C GLU A 139 24.31 -10.12 -8.65
N ALA A 140 23.25 -10.51 -9.37
CA ALA A 140 23.27 -10.79 -10.81
C ALA A 140 23.24 -9.51 -11.68
N GLY A 141 23.15 -8.33 -11.06
CA GLY A 141 23.12 -7.03 -11.72
C GLY A 141 21.75 -6.59 -12.26
N SER A 142 20.67 -7.26 -11.85
CA SER A 142 19.29 -6.87 -12.14
C SER A 142 18.74 -5.93 -11.09
N TYR A 143 17.80 -5.10 -11.50
CA TYR A 143 17.14 -4.09 -10.68
C TYR A 143 15.71 -4.54 -10.40
N ARG A 144 15.29 -4.42 -9.15
CA ARG A 144 13.94 -4.75 -8.67
C ARG A 144 13.44 -3.68 -7.73
N VAL A 145 12.12 -3.43 -7.73
CA VAL A 145 11.50 -2.58 -6.71
C VAL A 145 11.70 -3.23 -5.34
N ARG A 146 12.14 -2.43 -4.36
CA ARG A 146 12.28 -2.90 -2.98
C ARG A 146 10.90 -3.27 -2.43
N PRO A 147 10.72 -4.45 -1.79
CA PRO A 147 9.41 -4.85 -1.26
C PRO A 147 8.81 -3.81 -0.32
N GLU A 148 9.63 -3.20 0.53
CA GLU A 148 9.24 -2.14 1.46
C GLU A 148 8.78 -0.86 0.75
N ALA A 149 9.31 -0.54 -0.43
CA ALA A 149 8.91 0.62 -1.22
C ALA A 149 7.70 0.35 -2.13
N LEU A 150 7.29 -0.91 -2.29
CA LEU A 150 6.29 -1.33 -3.27
C LEU A 150 4.97 -0.57 -3.14
N GLY A 151 4.45 -0.41 -1.92
CA GLY A 151 3.20 0.32 -1.68
C GLY A 151 3.29 1.78 -2.12
N SER A 152 4.40 2.46 -1.78
CA SER A 152 4.64 3.85 -2.17
C SER A 152 4.81 3.98 -3.70
N VAL A 153 5.53 3.05 -4.33
CA VAL A 153 5.75 3.04 -5.78
C VAL A 153 4.45 2.83 -6.54
N ILE A 154 3.60 1.88 -6.14
CA ILE A 154 2.30 1.65 -6.79
C ILE A 154 1.44 2.90 -6.67
N ALA A 155 1.28 3.45 -5.46
CA ALA A 155 0.46 4.64 -5.23
C ALA A 155 0.98 5.86 -6.02
N TYR A 156 2.30 5.99 -6.20
CA TYR A 156 2.92 7.02 -7.03
C TYR A 156 2.61 6.82 -8.52
N LEU A 157 2.82 5.63 -9.05
CA LEU A 157 2.60 5.35 -10.47
C LEU A 157 1.11 5.37 -10.86
N GLU A 158 0.20 5.00 -9.95
CA GLU A 158 -1.25 5.16 -10.14
C GLU A 158 -1.64 6.63 -10.32
N LYS A 159 -1.07 7.55 -9.53
CA LYS A 159 -1.30 9.00 -9.68
C LYS A 159 -0.87 9.50 -11.06
N LEU A 160 0.19 8.91 -11.62
CA LEU A 160 0.70 9.20 -12.96
C LEU A 160 0.00 8.42 -14.07
N ARG A 161 -0.92 7.51 -13.74
CA ARG A 161 -1.61 6.58 -14.68
C ARG A 161 -0.65 5.68 -15.46
N LEU A 162 0.47 5.31 -14.85
CA LEU A 162 1.46 4.40 -15.41
C LEU A 162 1.25 2.94 -14.98
N VAL A 163 0.35 2.69 -14.02
CA VAL A 163 -0.05 1.37 -13.52
C VAL A 163 -1.59 1.32 -13.42
N TRP A 164 -2.17 0.13 -13.62
CA TRP A 164 -3.62 -0.13 -13.69
C TRP A 164 -4.16 -0.88 -12.47
#